data_AF-A0AAU3KLN6-F1
#
_entry.id   AF-A0AAU3KLN6-F1
#
_cell.length_a   1.000
_cell.length_b   1.000
_cell.length_c   1.000
_cell.angle_alpha   90.00
_cell.angle_beta   90.00
_cell.angle_gamma   90.00
#
_symmetry.space_group_name_H-M   'P 1'
#
loop_
_entity.id
_entity.type
_entity.pdbx_description
1 polymer ?
#
loop_
_entity_poly.entity_id
_entity_poly.type
_entity_poly.pdbx_seq_one_letter_code
_entity_poly.pdbx_strand_id
1 'polypeptide(L)'
;MNIRKTVARVAGVGAVATVALGLLSSTGAANADTNIPLPGGSLTKTLSDGTVVTVNLVGESANINPSMGDTPLHRNAWVSASAQVQISGNNTDVGGNIYPGYVVGCQVTIDGANTNGGVSGGASWDSSGNVTPSAGATGGGNLTLGPGQAKSFYILDREMPDDFGNPTHKTKNTFKGSSGSVTWSDETIGLNGCAGYAQARAFVNVEIETDNVITWTTLWGAPFSLG
;
A
#
# COMPACT_ATOMS: atom_id res chain seq x y z
N MET A 1 36.68 5.72 80.59
CA MET A 1 35.41 5.30 81.21
C MET A 1 34.50 6.51 81.32
N ASN A 2 33.20 6.31 81.02
CA ASN A 2 32.05 7.24 81.06
C ASN A 2 31.86 8.16 79.83
N ILE A 3 31.07 7.81 78.81
CA ILE A 3 29.60 7.62 78.69
C ILE A 3 28.82 8.94 78.49
N ARG A 4 28.40 9.11 77.22
CA ARG A 4 27.12 9.65 76.70
C ARG A 4 26.76 11.12 77.02
N LYS A 5 26.50 11.90 75.96
CA LYS A 5 25.15 12.03 75.38
C LYS A 5 25.15 12.93 74.13
N THR A 6 24.52 12.36 73.11
CA THR A 6 23.96 12.93 71.89
C THR A 6 23.18 14.23 72.11
N VAL A 7 23.22 15.12 71.10
CA VAL A 7 22.13 15.99 70.57
C VAL A 7 22.62 17.41 70.28
N ALA A 8 22.82 17.70 69.00
CA ALA A 8 22.60 19.00 68.35
C ALA A 8 22.46 18.71 66.83
N ARG A 9 21.31 18.25 66.36
CA ARG A 9 20.27 19.04 65.68
C ARG A 9 20.80 20.12 64.72
N VAL A 10 20.60 19.81 63.43
CA VAL A 10 20.08 20.68 62.37
C VAL A 10 20.97 21.85 61.92
N ALA A 11 21.62 21.70 60.77
CA ALA A 11 21.69 22.69 59.69
C ALA A 11 22.42 22.08 58.49
N GLY A 12 21.74 21.95 57.34
CA GLY A 12 22.37 21.44 56.13
C GLY A 12 21.40 20.98 55.04
N VAL A 13 20.24 21.62 54.90
CA VAL A 13 19.45 21.54 53.67
C VAL A 13 19.93 22.69 52.79
N GLY A 14 20.65 22.39 51.71
CA GLY A 14 21.23 23.36 50.80
C GLY A 14 21.34 22.79 49.39
N ALA A 15 20.38 23.20 48.56
CA ALA A 15 20.17 22.98 47.13
C ALA A 15 21.38 22.60 46.24
N VAL A 16 21.18 21.55 45.43
CA VAL A 16 21.67 21.50 44.03
C VAL A 16 20.55 20.96 43.15
N ALA A 17 19.57 21.81 42.87
CA ALA A 17 18.71 21.69 41.70
C ALA A 17 19.24 22.67 40.66
N THR A 18 19.08 22.36 39.36
CA THR A 18 19.62 23.01 38.14
C THR A 18 20.95 22.37 37.70
N VAL A 19 21.13 21.78 36.51
CA VAL A 19 20.59 22.04 35.17
C VAL A 19 20.59 20.71 34.38
N ALA A 20 19.42 20.16 34.04
CA ALA A 20 19.31 19.06 33.06
C ALA A 20 18.00 19.10 32.25
N LEU A 21 17.32 20.26 32.18
CA LEU A 21 16.04 20.43 31.48
C LEU A 21 16.15 21.23 30.17
N GLY A 22 17.36 21.66 29.78
CA GLY A 22 17.56 22.55 28.62
C GLY A 22 18.08 21.90 27.33
N LEU A 23 18.42 20.61 27.35
CA LEU A 23 19.07 19.93 26.20
C LEU A 23 18.16 18.94 25.46
N LEU A 24 16.90 18.81 25.88
CA LEU A 24 15.89 18.00 25.20
C LEU A 24 14.85 18.87 24.46
N SER A 25 14.96 20.20 24.54
CA SER A 25 14.00 21.15 23.95
C SER A 25 14.31 21.52 22.51
N SER A 26 15.37 20.95 21.90
CA SER A 26 15.78 21.23 20.52
C SER A 26 15.64 20.02 19.59
N THR A 27 14.74 19.07 19.88
CA THR A 27 14.22 18.24 18.81
C THR A 27 13.28 19.12 17.99
N GLY A 28 13.83 19.80 16.96
CA GLY A 28 12.99 20.23 15.85
C GLY A 28 12.13 19.02 15.45
N ALA A 29 10.83 19.23 15.22
CA ALA A 29 9.89 18.15 14.94
C ALA A 29 10.50 17.24 13.86
N ALA A 30 11.02 16.08 14.27
CA ALA A 30 11.45 15.08 13.33
C ALA A 30 10.15 14.57 12.72
N ASN A 31 9.88 14.93 11.47
CA ASN A 31 8.85 14.29 10.69
C ASN A 31 9.34 12.85 10.48
N ALA A 32 9.08 11.99 11.46
CA ALA A 32 9.41 10.57 11.38
C ALA A 32 8.41 9.90 10.45
N ASP A 33 8.86 8.84 9.79
CA ASP A 33 7.96 8.05 8.96
C ASP A 33 6.80 7.51 9.81
N THR A 34 5.59 7.54 9.27
CA THR A 34 4.39 7.01 9.93
C THR A 34 4.05 5.67 9.32
N ASN A 35 4.32 4.60 10.07
CA ASN A 35 3.91 3.25 9.66
C ASN A 35 2.43 3.01 9.97
N ILE A 36 1.67 2.68 8.94
CA ILE A 36 0.24 2.35 9.00
C ILE A 36 0.11 0.85 8.68
N PRO A 37 -0.13 0.00 9.68
CA PRO A 37 -0.50 -1.39 9.43
C PRO A 37 -1.91 -1.43 8.84
N LEU A 38 -2.09 -2.15 7.74
CA LEU A 38 -3.37 -2.29 7.06
C LEU A 38 -3.91 -3.71 7.23
N PRO A 39 -5.24 -3.88 7.32
CA PRO A 39 -5.84 -5.18 7.56
C PRO A 39 -5.70 -6.13 6.37
N GLY A 40 -5.24 -5.66 5.21
CA GLY A 40 -5.26 -6.41 3.97
C GLY A 40 -6.68 -6.58 3.44
N GLY A 41 -6.96 -7.74 2.85
CA GLY A 41 -8.28 -8.08 2.34
C GLY A 41 -8.38 -9.53 1.88
N SER A 42 -9.61 -10.02 1.73
CA SER A 42 -9.88 -11.35 1.16
C SER A 42 -11.13 -11.30 0.29
N LEU A 43 -11.08 -11.97 -0.85
CA LEU A 43 -12.18 -12.09 -1.79
C LEU A 43 -12.29 -13.55 -2.23
N THR A 44 -13.45 -14.16 -2.00
CA THR A 44 -13.80 -15.47 -2.54
C THR A 44 -14.89 -15.30 -3.59
N LYS A 45 -14.65 -15.85 -4.79
CA LYS A 45 -15.59 -15.82 -5.91
C LYS A 45 -15.71 -17.22 -6.51
N THR A 46 -16.95 -17.68 -6.67
CA THR A 46 -17.25 -18.90 -7.40
C THR A 46 -17.50 -18.54 -8.87
N LEU A 47 -16.75 -19.18 -9.76
CA LEU A 47 -16.86 -19.03 -11.20
C LEU A 47 -18.05 -19.82 -11.74
N SER A 48 -18.44 -19.54 -12.99
CA SER A 48 -19.58 -20.21 -13.64
C SER A 48 -19.36 -21.70 -13.87
N ASP A 49 -18.11 -22.17 -13.88
CA ASP A 49 -17.74 -23.59 -13.98
C ASP A 49 -17.70 -24.31 -12.61
N GLY A 50 -18.04 -23.61 -11.53
CA GLY A 50 -18.01 -24.14 -10.15
C GLY A 50 -16.66 -24.03 -9.46
N THR A 51 -15.62 -23.51 -10.12
CA THR A 51 -14.32 -23.24 -9.50
C THR A 51 -14.44 -22.14 -8.47
N VAL A 52 -13.88 -22.35 -7.28
CA VAL A 52 -13.81 -21.34 -6.23
C VAL A 52 -12.41 -20.74 -6.24
N VAL A 53 -12.35 -19.43 -6.47
CA VAL A 53 -11.13 -18.63 -6.41
C VAL A 53 -11.15 -17.82 -5.12
N THR A 54 -10.07 -17.90 -4.36
CA THR A 54 -9.83 -17.04 -3.20
C THR A 54 -8.59 -16.21 -3.45
N VAL A 55 -8.72 -14.89 -3.32
CA VAL A 55 -7.63 -13.94 -3.40
C VAL A 55 -7.47 -13.30 -2.03
N ASN A 56 -6.25 -13.31 -1.50
CA ASN A 56 -5.90 -12.73 -0.21
C ASN A 56 -4.82 -11.67 -0.41
N LEU A 57 -4.98 -10.53 0.24
CA LEU A 57 -3.96 -9.51 0.42
C LEU A 57 -3.56 -9.53 1.88
N VAL A 58 -2.30 -9.88 2.17
CA VAL A 58 -1.81 -10.09 3.54
C VAL A 58 -0.52 -9.32 3.79
N GLY A 59 -0.25 -8.99 5.05
CA GLY A 59 0.94 -8.24 5.43
C GLY A 59 1.00 -6.83 4.85
N GLU A 60 -0.18 -6.24 4.57
CA GLU A 60 -0.26 -4.90 3.99
C GLU A 60 0.19 -3.84 5.00
N SER A 61 1.11 -2.98 4.57
CA SER A 61 1.58 -1.83 5.35
C SER A 61 1.92 -0.66 4.43
N ALA A 62 1.76 0.54 4.96
CA ALA A 62 2.17 1.77 4.31
C ALA A 62 3.02 2.59 5.29
N ASN A 63 4.27 2.84 4.93
CA ASN A 63 5.16 3.72 5.65
C ASN A 63 5.15 5.10 4.99
N ILE A 64 4.47 6.07 5.60
CA ILE A 64 4.35 7.42 5.06
C ILE A 64 5.60 8.22 5.42
N ASN A 65 6.33 8.68 4.42
CA ASN A 65 7.54 9.46 4.61
C ASN A 65 7.28 10.96 4.38
N PRO A 66 8.06 11.84 4.99
CA PRO A 66 8.07 13.26 4.62
C PRO A 66 8.38 13.45 3.13
N SER A 67 7.92 14.57 2.59
CA SER A 67 8.27 14.98 1.23
C SER A 67 9.79 15.05 1.05
N MET A 68 10.35 14.27 0.11
CA MET A 68 11.79 14.32 -0.20
C MET A 68 12.25 15.68 -0.76
N GLY A 69 11.31 16.48 -1.29
CA GLY A 69 11.57 17.83 -1.78
C GLY A 69 11.15 18.94 -0.81
N ASP A 70 10.67 18.58 0.39
CA ASP A 70 10.16 19.48 1.43
C ASP A 70 9.11 20.50 0.94
N THR A 71 8.33 20.12 -0.09
CA THR A 71 7.22 20.94 -0.59
C THR A 71 5.87 20.45 -0.03
N PRO A 72 4.93 21.35 0.28
CA PRO A 72 3.60 20.99 0.77
C PRO A 72 2.73 20.20 -0.23
N LEU A 73 3.15 20.13 -1.49
CA LEU A 73 2.39 19.49 -2.59
C LEU A 73 2.85 18.08 -2.90
N HIS A 74 3.87 17.59 -2.19
CA HIS A 74 4.44 16.28 -2.42
C HIS A 74 4.05 15.34 -1.26
N ARG A 75 3.82 14.07 -1.57
CA ARG A 75 3.66 12.98 -0.60
C ARG A 75 4.56 11.83 -1.00
N ASN A 76 5.12 11.13 -0.03
CA ASN A 76 5.87 9.92 -0.27
C ASN A 76 5.40 8.81 0.66
N ALA A 77 5.30 7.59 0.16
CA ALA A 77 5.07 6.42 0.98
C ALA A 77 5.76 5.19 0.39
N TRP A 78 6.20 4.30 1.27
CA TRP A 78 6.63 2.96 0.92
C TRP A 78 5.56 1.95 1.30
N VAL A 79 5.17 1.10 0.37
CA VAL A 79 4.11 0.11 0.58
C VAL A 79 4.63 -1.30 0.39
N SER A 80 4.15 -2.18 1.26
CA SER A 80 4.56 -3.59 1.28
C SER A 80 3.32 -4.45 1.48
N ALA A 81 3.20 -5.55 0.75
CA ALA A 81 2.19 -6.57 0.97
C ALA A 81 2.49 -7.86 0.20
N SER A 82 1.67 -8.89 0.43
CA SER A 82 1.67 -10.14 -0.32
C SER A 82 0.27 -10.45 -0.85
N ALA A 83 0.14 -10.54 -2.16
CA ALA A 83 -1.04 -11.06 -2.85
C ALA A 83 -0.91 -12.58 -3.02
N GLN A 84 -1.92 -13.32 -2.59
CA GLN A 84 -1.95 -14.77 -2.66
C GLN A 84 -3.27 -15.22 -3.30
N VAL A 85 -3.18 -16.14 -4.25
CA VAL A 85 -4.32 -16.70 -4.97
C VAL A 85 -4.37 -18.19 -4.71
N GLN A 86 -5.56 -18.68 -4.39
CA GLN A 86 -5.88 -20.09 -4.26
C GLN A 86 -7.09 -20.42 -5.12
N ILE A 87 -6.98 -21.48 -5.90
CA ILE A 87 -8.01 -21.99 -6.79
C ILE A 87 -8.37 -23.40 -6.34
N SER A 88 -9.65 -23.67 -6.17
CA SER A 88 -10.16 -25.00 -5.84
C SER A 88 -11.31 -25.37 -6.77
N GLY A 89 -11.32 -26.61 -7.25
CA GLY A 89 -12.29 -27.10 -8.22
C GLY A 89 -11.81 -28.37 -8.91
N ASN A 90 -12.60 -28.86 -9.86
CA ASN A 90 -12.33 -30.11 -10.59
C ASN A 90 -11.67 -29.89 -11.98
N ASN A 91 -11.03 -28.74 -12.20
CA ASN A 91 -10.35 -28.45 -13.46
C ASN A 91 -8.96 -29.10 -13.49
N THR A 92 -8.54 -29.49 -14.69
CA THR A 92 -7.28 -30.19 -14.96
C THR A 92 -6.14 -29.24 -15.30
N ASP A 93 -6.44 -28.15 -16.01
CA ASP A 93 -5.53 -27.02 -16.20
C ASP A 93 -6.09 -25.78 -15.49
N VAL A 94 -5.31 -25.24 -14.57
CA VAL A 94 -5.65 -24.02 -13.83
C VAL A 94 -4.42 -23.15 -13.72
N GLY A 95 -4.62 -21.85 -13.86
CA GLY A 95 -3.57 -20.88 -13.72
C GLY A 95 -4.12 -19.48 -13.83
N GLY A 96 -3.22 -18.54 -14.04
CA GLY A 96 -3.62 -17.16 -14.21
C GLY A 96 -2.49 -16.17 -14.04
N ASN A 97 -2.89 -14.91 -13.95
CA ASN A 97 -1.99 -13.77 -13.84
C ASN A 97 -2.41 -12.88 -12.68
N ILE A 98 -1.45 -12.48 -11.84
CA ILE A 98 -1.65 -11.58 -10.70
C ILE A 98 -1.08 -10.21 -11.07
N TYR A 99 -1.90 -9.17 -10.97
CA TYR A 99 -1.59 -7.79 -11.27
C TYR A 99 -1.81 -6.93 -10.00
N PRO A 100 -0.81 -6.83 -9.11
CA PRO A 100 -0.90 -5.96 -7.95
C PRO A 100 -0.63 -4.51 -8.35
N GLY A 101 -1.36 -3.59 -7.75
CA GLY A 101 -1.23 -2.17 -7.99
C GLY A 101 -1.86 -1.32 -6.90
N TYR A 102 -1.73 -0.01 -7.06
CA TYR A 102 -2.36 0.97 -6.17
C TYR A 102 -3.07 2.03 -6.99
N VAL A 103 -4.17 2.51 -6.46
CA VAL A 103 -4.82 3.74 -6.91
C VAL A 103 -4.46 4.82 -5.92
N VAL A 104 -4.03 5.97 -6.43
CA VAL A 104 -3.71 7.16 -5.63
C VAL A 104 -4.57 8.31 -6.10
N GLY A 105 -5.19 9.01 -5.17
CA GLY A 105 -6.12 10.10 -5.43
C GLY A 105 -5.74 11.36 -4.67
N CYS A 106 -5.90 12.51 -5.33
CA CYS A 106 -5.76 13.81 -4.71
C CYS A 106 -7.13 14.48 -4.51
N GLN A 107 -7.47 14.80 -3.27
CA GLN A 107 -8.76 15.36 -2.87
C GLN A 107 -9.98 14.52 -3.31
N VAL A 108 -9.79 13.22 -3.50
CA VAL A 108 -10.85 12.26 -3.84
C VAL A 108 -10.80 11.05 -2.91
N THR A 109 -11.98 10.50 -2.63
CA THR A 109 -12.11 9.24 -1.90
C THR A 109 -12.17 8.08 -2.89
N ILE A 110 -11.31 7.08 -2.69
CA ILE A 110 -11.27 5.87 -3.48
C ILE A 110 -12.06 4.80 -2.73
N ASP A 111 -13.32 4.61 -3.13
CA ASP A 111 -14.21 3.56 -2.64
C ASP A 111 -14.31 2.48 -3.71
N GLY A 112 -13.57 1.38 -3.57
CA GLY A 112 -13.38 0.31 -4.58
C GLY A 112 -14.64 -0.40 -5.12
N ALA A 113 -15.84 0.12 -4.86
CA ALA A 113 -17.11 -0.38 -5.38
C ALA A 113 -18.20 0.72 -5.59
N ASN A 114 -17.92 2.02 -5.41
CA ASN A 114 -18.93 3.07 -5.55
C ASN A 114 -18.51 4.15 -6.56
N THR A 115 -19.15 4.15 -7.73
CA THR A 115 -18.93 5.11 -8.83
C THR A 115 -19.61 6.46 -8.65
N ASN A 116 -20.00 6.85 -7.44
CA ASN A 116 -20.78 8.09 -7.22
C ASN A 116 -19.97 9.34 -6.84
N GLY A 117 -18.64 9.29 -6.89
CA GLY A 117 -17.78 10.45 -6.76
C GLY A 117 -17.01 10.66 -8.05
N GLY A 118 -17.18 11.80 -8.71
CA GLY A 118 -16.54 12.11 -9.99
C GLY A 118 -15.01 12.02 -9.91
N VAL A 119 -14.46 10.89 -10.31
CA VAL A 119 -13.02 10.70 -10.52
C VAL A 119 -12.73 11.12 -11.95
N SER A 120 -12.45 12.41 -12.15
CA SER A 120 -11.99 12.92 -13.43
C SER A 120 -10.52 12.59 -13.59
N GLY A 121 -10.25 11.45 -14.22
CA GLY A 121 -8.98 11.19 -14.87
C GLY A 121 -8.09 10.20 -14.14
N GLY A 122 -7.94 9.03 -14.77
CA GLY A 122 -6.68 8.28 -14.74
C GLY A 122 -6.75 6.85 -14.23
N ALA A 123 -7.86 6.43 -13.63
CA ALA A 123 -7.98 5.10 -13.09
C ALA A 123 -9.20 4.39 -13.71
N SER A 124 -8.90 3.38 -14.54
CA SER A 124 -9.88 2.63 -15.33
C SER A 124 -10.32 1.41 -14.56
N TRP A 125 -11.60 1.35 -14.21
CA TRP A 125 -12.26 0.15 -13.68
C TRP A 125 -13.63 0.02 -14.35
N ASP A 126 -14.05 -1.23 -14.57
CA ASP A 126 -15.35 -1.52 -15.16
C ASP A 126 -16.50 -1.23 -14.18
N SER A 127 -17.74 -1.33 -14.67
CA SER A 127 -18.96 -1.15 -13.87
C SER A 127 -19.12 -2.18 -12.74
N SER A 128 -18.32 -3.25 -12.75
CA SER A 128 -18.27 -4.28 -11.72
C SER A 128 -17.10 -4.08 -10.74
N GLY A 129 -16.36 -2.97 -10.85
CA GLY A 129 -15.23 -2.64 -9.99
C GLY A 129 -13.96 -3.43 -10.30
N ASN A 130 -13.88 -4.12 -11.44
CA ASN A 130 -12.66 -4.80 -11.86
C ASN A 130 -11.71 -3.82 -12.57
N VAL A 131 -10.44 -3.86 -12.20
CA VAL A 131 -9.39 -2.99 -12.77
C VAL A 131 -8.72 -3.71 -13.93
N THR A 132 -9.22 -3.60 -15.15
CA THR A 132 -8.53 -4.21 -16.29
C THR A 132 -7.21 -3.49 -16.59
N PRO A 133 -6.11 -4.22 -16.88
CA PRO A 133 -4.85 -3.59 -17.28
C PRO A 133 -5.00 -2.83 -18.59
N SER A 134 -5.20 -1.52 -18.49
CA SER A 134 -5.09 -0.58 -19.61
C SER A 134 -3.95 0.38 -19.30
N ALA A 135 -2.95 0.48 -20.19
CA ALA A 135 -1.87 1.49 -20.23
C ALA A 135 -1.66 2.33 -18.95
N GLY A 136 -1.45 1.65 -17.82
CA GLY A 136 -1.19 2.28 -16.53
C GLY A 136 0.27 2.71 -16.46
N ALA A 137 0.60 3.65 -15.57
CA ALA A 137 2.00 3.87 -15.27
C ALA A 137 2.58 2.61 -14.60
N THR A 138 3.77 2.21 -15.03
CA THR A 138 4.54 1.19 -14.33
C THR A 138 5.36 1.90 -13.25
N GLY A 139 5.14 1.53 -11.99
CA GLY A 139 5.77 2.17 -10.83
C GLY A 139 5.05 3.44 -10.33
N GLY A 140 5.11 3.64 -9.01
CA GLY A 140 4.41 4.72 -8.30
C GLY A 140 5.27 5.94 -7.97
N GLY A 141 6.56 5.95 -8.34
CA GLY A 141 7.53 6.95 -7.84
C GLY A 141 7.37 8.39 -8.33
N ASN A 142 6.55 8.66 -9.35
CA ASN A 142 6.32 10.02 -9.85
C ASN A 142 4.91 10.19 -10.43
N LEU A 143 3.91 10.20 -9.56
CA LEU A 143 2.51 10.46 -9.88
C LEU A 143 2.25 11.96 -9.77
N THR A 144 1.96 12.64 -10.87
CA THR A 144 1.50 14.03 -10.84
C THR A 144 -0.01 14.06 -10.90
N LEU A 145 -0.67 14.50 -9.83
CA LEU A 145 -2.12 14.64 -9.75
C LEU A 145 -2.48 16.04 -9.28
N GLY A 146 -3.41 16.68 -9.98
CA GLY A 146 -4.13 17.84 -9.51
C GLY A 146 -5.36 17.48 -8.67
N PRO A 147 -6.03 18.48 -8.09
CA PRO A 147 -7.31 18.33 -7.40
C PRO A 147 -8.34 17.52 -8.21
N GLY A 148 -8.97 16.51 -7.58
CA GLY A 148 -10.05 15.74 -8.20
C GLY A 148 -9.59 14.57 -9.09
N GLN A 149 -8.28 14.34 -9.19
CA GLN A 149 -7.71 13.30 -10.05
C GLN A 149 -7.28 12.06 -9.25
N ALA A 150 -7.36 10.89 -9.90
CA ALA A 150 -6.82 9.65 -9.35
C ALA A 150 -6.14 8.82 -10.44
N LYS A 151 -4.95 8.30 -10.15
CA LYS A 151 -4.21 7.46 -11.10
C LYS A 151 -3.89 6.11 -10.47
N SER A 152 -4.05 5.07 -11.27
CA SER A 152 -3.58 3.74 -10.94
C SER A 152 -2.17 3.51 -11.49
N PHE A 153 -1.39 2.73 -10.77
CA PHE A 153 -0.13 2.20 -11.26
C PHE A 153 0.03 0.74 -10.82
N TYR A 154 0.82 -0.01 -11.57
CA TYR A 154 1.15 -1.40 -11.24
C TYR A 154 2.51 -1.48 -10.55
N ILE A 155 2.61 -2.39 -9.59
CA ILE A 155 3.82 -2.62 -8.80
C ILE A 155 4.85 -3.40 -9.62
N LEU A 156 4.39 -4.40 -10.38
CA LEU A 156 5.29 -5.24 -11.13
C LEU A 156 5.77 -4.56 -12.41
N ASP A 157 7.05 -4.69 -12.66
CA ASP A 157 7.68 -4.45 -13.96
C ASP A 157 8.62 -5.61 -14.28
N ARG A 158 8.14 -6.58 -15.04
CA ARG A 158 8.92 -7.78 -15.38
C ARG A 158 9.28 -7.78 -16.85
N GLU A 159 10.57 -7.79 -17.14
CA GLU A 159 11.07 -8.01 -18.48
C GLU A 159 10.87 -9.49 -18.88
N MET A 160 10.11 -9.72 -19.94
CA MET A 160 9.84 -11.04 -20.51
C MET A 160 9.85 -10.94 -22.04
N PRO A 161 10.20 -12.01 -22.78
CA PRO A 161 10.06 -11.99 -24.24
C PRO A 161 8.58 -11.93 -24.66
N ASP A 162 8.30 -11.20 -25.73
CA ASP A 162 7.02 -11.24 -26.44
C ASP A 162 6.94 -12.50 -27.32
N ASP A 163 5.80 -12.67 -28.01
CA ASP A 163 5.56 -13.81 -28.90
C ASP A 163 6.57 -13.91 -30.07
N PHE A 164 7.35 -12.85 -30.30
CA PHE A 164 8.41 -12.77 -31.31
C PHE A 164 9.82 -12.80 -30.71
N GLY A 165 9.95 -12.97 -29.39
CA GLY A 165 11.22 -13.03 -28.67
C GLY A 165 11.85 -11.69 -28.30
N ASN A 166 11.17 -10.56 -28.55
CA ASN A 166 11.66 -9.24 -28.15
C ASN A 166 11.34 -8.96 -26.67
N PRO A 167 12.23 -8.29 -25.93
CA PRO A 167 11.96 -7.93 -24.55
C PRO A 167 10.75 -6.98 -24.45
N THR A 168 9.79 -7.34 -23.61
CA THR A 168 8.61 -6.56 -23.28
C THR A 168 8.43 -6.52 -21.76
N HIS A 169 7.96 -5.38 -21.27
CA HIS A 169 7.68 -5.16 -19.86
C HIS A 169 6.26 -5.59 -19.54
N LYS A 170 6.11 -6.53 -18.61
CA LYS A 170 4.83 -7.06 -18.16
C LYS A 170 4.59 -6.68 -16.70
N THR A 171 3.38 -6.17 -16.41
CA THR A 171 2.96 -5.78 -15.07
C THR A 171 2.32 -6.91 -14.26
N LYS A 172 2.69 -8.15 -14.59
CA LYS A 172 2.00 -9.34 -14.11
C LYS A 172 2.94 -10.42 -13.63
N ASN A 173 2.47 -11.21 -12.69
CA ASN A 173 3.07 -12.48 -12.34
C ASN A 173 2.17 -13.63 -12.77
N THR A 174 2.67 -14.46 -13.68
CA THR A 174 1.95 -15.65 -14.15
C THR A 174 2.20 -16.83 -13.21
N PHE A 175 1.15 -17.57 -12.89
CA PHE A 175 1.23 -18.81 -12.13
C PHE A 175 0.49 -19.94 -12.85
N LYS A 176 0.93 -21.17 -12.58
CA LYS A 176 0.28 -22.40 -13.03
C LYS A 176 -0.01 -23.29 -11.84
N GLY A 177 -1.09 -24.05 -11.90
CA GLY A 177 -1.61 -24.84 -10.80
C GLY A 177 -2.57 -24.05 -9.91
N SER A 178 -2.97 -24.68 -8.81
CA SER A 178 -4.03 -24.20 -7.92
C SER A 178 -3.65 -23.03 -7.01
N SER A 179 -2.42 -22.50 -7.11
CA SER A 179 -2.00 -21.37 -6.29
C SER A 179 -0.91 -20.54 -6.95
N GLY A 180 -0.88 -19.26 -6.57
CA GLY A 180 0.14 -18.32 -6.98
C GLY A 180 0.26 -17.19 -5.96
N SER A 181 1.41 -16.53 -5.92
CA SER A 181 1.60 -15.38 -5.03
C SER A 181 2.57 -14.36 -5.61
N VAL A 182 2.42 -13.12 -5.18
CA VAL A 182 3.36 -12.02 -5.42
C VAL A 182 3.54 -11.28 -4.12
N THR A 183 4.78 -11.02 -3.73
CA THR A 183 5.10 -10.20 -2.57
C THR A 183 5.93 -9.02 -3.03
N TRP A 184 5.62 -7.84 -2.52
CA TRP A 184 6.39 -6.62 -2.74
C TRP A 184 6.73 -5.98 -1.41
N SER A 185 7.87 -5.31 -1.35
CA SER A 185 8.36 -4.62 -0.17
C SER A 185 8.90 -3.27 -0.58
N ASP A 186 8.55 -2.25 0.20
CA ASP A 186 9.08 -0.90 0.11
C ASP A 186 8.91 -0.26 -1.27
N GLU A 187 7.80 -0.60 -1.94
CA GLU A 187 7.46 -0.04 -3.23
C GLU A 187 7.05 1.43 -3.07
N THR A 188 7.57 2.28 -3.95
CA THR A 188 7.45 3.73 -3.76
C THR A 188 6.16 4.29 -4.37
N ILE A 189 5.44 5.07 -3.57
CA ILE A 189 4.38 5.98 -3.99
C ILE A 189 4.87 7.41 -3.80
N GLY A 190 5.30 8.04 -4.89
CA GLY A 190 5.65 9.45 -4.95
C GLY A 190 4.55 10.24 -5.63
N LEU A 191 3.86 11.10 -4.89
CA LEU A 191 2.79 11.96 -5.39
C LEU A 191 3.25 13.41 -5.43
N ASN A 192 3.06 14.08 -6.56
CA ASN A 192 3.41 15.48 -6.80
C ASN A 192 2.16 16.28 -7.25
N GLY A 193 2.09 17.54 -6.84
CA GLY A 193 1.04 18.47 -7.28
C GLY A 193 -0.27 18.39 -6.51
N CYS A 194 -0.34 17.58 -5.45
CA CYS A 194 -1.57 17.43 -4.69
C CYS A 194 -1.69 18.49 -3.58
N ALA A 195 -2.58 19.47 -3.79
CA ALA A 195 -2.89 20.51 -2.83
C ALA A 195 -4.06 20.09 -1.92
N GLY A 196 -3.83 19.16 -0.98
CA GLY A 196 -4.84 18.74 -0.01
C GLY A 196 -4.60 17.34 0.56
N TYR A 197 -5.67 16.71 1.03
CA TYR A 197 -5.62 15.31 1.47
C TYR A 197 -5.37 14.40 0.26
N ALA A 198 -4.46 13.46 0.41
CA ALA A 198 -4.27 12.37 -0.54
C ALA A 198 -4.65 11.02 0.10
N GLN A 199 -5.20 10.14 -0.72
CA GLN A 199 -5.59 8.79 -0.33
C GLN A 199 -5.02 7.78 -1.32
N ALA A 200 -4.57 6.64 -0.82
CA ALA A 200 -4.17 5.51 -1.63
C ALA A 200 -4.93 4.25 -1.20
N ARG A 201 -5.07 3.30 -2.12
CA ARG A 201 -5.66 1.99 -1.88
C ARG A 201 -5.01 0.94 -2.77
N ALA A 202 -4.67 -0.22 -2.19
CA ALA A 202 -4.20 -1.36 -2.94
C ALA A 202 -5.35 -2.01 -3.73
N PHE A 203 -5.02 -2.52 -4.92
CA PHE A 203 -5.86 -3.47 -5.63
C PHE A 203 -5.00 -4.64 -6.10
N VAL A 204 -5.59 -5.83 -6.07
CA VAL A 204 -5.00 -7.04 -6.65
C VAL A 204 -5.98 -7.53 -7.69
N ASN A 205 -5.66 -7.28 -8.95
CA ASN A 205 -6.44 -7.83 -10.04
C ASN A 205 -5.86 -9.19 -10.43
N VAL A 206 -6.73 -10.19 -10.54
CA VAL A 206 -6.36 -11.56 -10.86
C VAL A 206 -7.15 -11.98 -12.08
N GLU A 207 -6.42 -12.38 -13.11
CA GLU A 207 -6.95 -13.13 -14.23
C GLU A 207 -6.84 -14.61 -13.89
N ILE A 208 -7.96 -15.33 -13.96
CA ILE A 208 -8.03 -16.76 -13.73
C ILE A 208 -8.37 -17.43 -15.03
N GLU A 209 -7.57 -18.43 -15.38
CA GLU A 209 -7.74 -19.28 -16.54
C GLU A 209 -8.00 -20.70 -16.05
N THR A 210 -9.15 -21.25 -16.42
CA THR A 210 -9.52 -22.66 -16.22
C THR A 210 -9.76 -23.33 -17.57
N ASP A 211 -10.00 -24.65 -17.57
CA ASP A 211 -10.36 -25.42 -18.76
C ASP A 211 -11.51 -24.81 -19.58
N ASN A 212 -12.44 -24.08 -18.93
CA ASN A 212 -13.69 -23.64 -19.53
C ASN A 212 -13.91 -22.12 -19.48
N VAL A 213 -13.18 -21.38 -18.64
CA VAL A 213 -13.47 -19.96 -18.36
C VAL A 213 -12.18 -19.16 -18.19
N ILE A 214 -12.16 -17.98 -18.80
CA ILE A 214 -11.20 -16.92 -18.48
C ILE A 214 -11.99 -15.78 -17.83
N THR A 215 -11.59 -15.36 -16.64
CA THR A 215 -12.31 -14.32 -15.90
C THR A 215 -11.40 -13.47 -15.05
N TRP A 216 -11.84 -12.24 -14.81
CA TRP A 216 -11.13 -11.27 -14.00
C TRP A 216 -11.85 -11.07 -12.67
N THR A 217 -11.06 -10.90 -11.62
CA THR A 217 -11.57 -10.54 -10.30
C THR A 217 -10.59 -9.60 -9.62
N THR A 218 -11.09 -8.50 -9.06
CA THR A 218 -10.26 -7.55 -8.33
C THR A 218 -10.57 -7.58 -6.84
N LEU A 219 -9.56 -7.85 -6.02
CA LEU A 219 -9.61 -7.62 -4.59
C LEU A 219 -9.15 -6.19 -4.30
N TRP A 220 -9.93 -5.45 -3.51
CA TRP A 220 -9.59 -4.11 -3.03
C TRP A 220 -9.17 -4.16 -1.57
N GLY A 221 -8.01 -3.56 -1.26
CA GLY A 221 -7.55 -3.35 0.12
C GLY A 221 -8.30 -2.20 0.81
N ALA A 222 -7.97 -1.99 2.08
CA ALA A 222 -8.46 -0.83 2.83
C ALA A 222 -7.79 0.46 2.32
N PRO A 223 -8.52 1.59 2.21
CA PRO A 223 -7.90 2.86 1.87
C PRO A 223 -7.08 3.39 3.04
N PHE A 224 -6.00 4.11 2.74
CA PHE A 224 -5.16 4.79 3.72
C PHE A 224 -4.82 6.20 3.26
N SER A 225 -4.61 7.10 4.24
CA SER A 225 -4.22 8.48 3.94
C SER A 225 -2.72 8.56 3.66
N LEU A 226 -2.35 9.40 2.70
CA LEU A 226 -0.96 9.78 2.44
C LEU A 226 -0.57 11.11 3.11
N GLY A 227 -1.50 11.76 3.82
CA GLY A 227 -1.34 13.11 4.38
C GLY A 227 -2.20 14.16 3.69
#